data_AF-A0A6H1ZQY4-F1
#
_entry.id   AF-A0A6H1ZQY4-F1
#
_cell.length_a   1.000
_cell.length_b   1.000
_cell.length_c   1.000
_cell.angle_alpha   90.00
_cell.angle_beta   90.00
_cell.angle_gamma   90.00
#
_symmetry.space_group_name_H-M   'P 1'
#
loop_
_entity.id
_entity.type
_entity.pdbx_description
1 polymer ?
#
loop_
_entity_poly.entity_id
_entity_poly.type
_entity_poly.pdbx_seq_one_letter_code
_entity_poly.pdbx_strand_id
1 'polypeptide(L)' 'MGKVRCLKCSEILESKFRHDFQQCSCENETFVDGGNDYLRYGGMNMNLIEVLGEEE' A
#
# COMPACT_ATOMS: atom_id res chain seq x y z
N MET A 1 -5.62 -6.22 -8.05
CA MET A 1 -4.47 -6.38 -7.10
C MET A 1 -4.11 -5.08 -6.40
N GLY A 2 -4.03 -5.07 -5.07
CA GLY A 2 -3.83 -3.85 -4.28
C GLY A 2 -2.41 -3.28 -4.36
N LYS A 3 -2.29 -2.06 -4.91
CA LYS A 3 -0.99 -1.40 -5.11
C LYS A 3 -1.01 0.05 -4.68
N VAL A 4 -0.01 0.46 -3.89
CA VAL A 4 0.14 1.83 -3.41
C VAL A 4 1.58 2.31 -3.54
N ARG A 5 1.77 3.62 -3.59
CA ARG A 5 3.07 4.28 -3.55
C ARG A 5 3.15 5.18 -2.34
N CYS A 6 4.23 5.04 -1.58
CA CYS A 6 4.59 6.00 -0.55
C CYS A 6 5.23 7.22 -1.21
N LEU A 7 4.58 8.38 -1.17
CA LEU A 7 5.14 9.63 -1.71
C LEU A 7 6.31 10.15 -0.88
N LYS A 8 6.50 9.67 0.35
CA LYS A 8 7.64 10.05 1.21
C LYS A 8 8.96 9.42 0.76
N CYS A 9 8.97 8.11 0.53
CA CYS A 9 10.18 7.37 0.14
C CYS A 9 10.17 6.91 -1.33
N SER A 10 9.09 7.19 -2.07
CA SER A 10 8.84 6.73 -3.45
C SER A 10 8.75 5.20 -3.61
N GLU A 11 8.65 4.45 -2.52
CA GLU A 11 8.52 2.99 -2.56
C GLU A 11 7.12 2.58 -3.01
N ILE A 12 7.07 1.55 -3.86
CA ILE A 12 5.83 0.96 -4.36
C ILE A 12 5.61 -0.35 -3.61
N LEU A 13 4.48 -0.45 -2.92
CA LEU A 13 4.07 -1.63 -2.19
C LEU A 13 2.92 -2.31 -2.95
N GLU A 14 2.99 -3.63 -3.05
CA GLU A 14 2.02 -4.45 -3.79
C GLU A 14 1.62 -5.65 -2.93
N SER A 15 0.35 -5.73 -2.58
CA SER A 15 -0.24 -6.90 -1.92
C SER A 15 -0.80 -7.82 -3.01
N LYS A 16 -0.36 -9.08 -3.05
CA LYS A 16 -0.68 -10.04 -4.14
C LYS A 16 -1.78 -11.03 -3.80
N PHE A 17 -1.97 -11.35 -2.53
CA PHE A 17 -2.95 -12.33 -2.07
C PHE A 17 -3.52 -11.93 -0.72
N ARG A 18 -4.61 -12.59 -0.30
CA ARG A 18 -5.25 -12.37 0.99
C ARG A 18 -4.21 -12.44 2.13
N HIS A 19 -4.21 -11.43 2.99
CA HIS A 19 -3.29 -11.31 4.13
C HIS A 19 -1.81 -11.12 3.76
N ASP A 20 -1.51 -10.61 2.57
CA ASP A 20 -0.17 -10.21 2.15
C ASP A 20 0.14 -8.75 2.57
N PHE A 21 0.52 -8.58 3.84
CA PHE A 21 0.87 -7.29 4.41
C PHE A 21 2.26 -6.84 3.95
N GLN A 22 2.33 -5.70 3.28
CA GLN A 22 3.55 -5.06 2.83
C GLN A 22 3.64 -3.66 3.41
N GLN A 23 4.80 -3.28 3.97
CA GLN A 23 5.01 -1.98 4.59
C GLN A 23 6.41 -1.43 4.25
N CYS A 24 6.49 -0.14 3.95
CA CYS A 24 7.78 0.54 3.78
C CYS A 24 8.42 0.89 5.13
N SER A 25 9.75 1.00 5.17
CA SER A 25 10.52 1.29 6.39
C SER A 25 10.76 2.78 6.66
N CYS A 26 10.07 3.67 5.95
CA CYS A 26 10.22 5.11 6.15
C CYS A 26 9.31 5.63 7.28
N GLU A 27 9.50 6.88 7.68
CA GLU A 27 8.71 7.53 8.73
C GLU A 27 7.20 7.58 8.47
N ASN A 28 6.76 7.51 7.19
CA ASN A 28 5.33 7.51 6.89
C ASN A 28 4.69 6.13 7.14
N GLU A 29 5.48 5.07 7.27
CA GLU A 29 5.01 3.70 7.52
C GLU A 29 3.85 3.28 6.60
N THR A 30 3.91 3.69 5.33
CA THR A 30 2.90 3.30 4.33
C THR A 30 2.83 1.79 4.23
N PHE A 31 1.63 1.23 4.20
CA PHE A 31 1.38 -0.20 4.04
C PHE A 31 0.22 -0.50 3.08
N VAL A 32 0.18 -1.73 2.58
CA VAL A 32 -0.92 -2.32 1.81
C VAL A 32 -1.12 -3.79 2.20
N ASP A 33 -2.35 -4.27 2.17
CA ASP A 33 -2.77 -5.64 2.49
C ASP A 33 -4.05 -6.00 1.70
N GLY A 34 -4.28 -7.30 1.53
CA GLY A 34 -5.53 -7.87 1.05
C GLY A 34 -5.55 -8.35 -0.39
N GLY A 35 -4.47 -8.20 -1.14
CA GLY A 35 -4.32 -8.82 -2.46
C GLY A 35 -5.41 -8.40 -3.47
N ASN A 36 -6.15 -9.40 -3.95
CA ASN A 36 -7.32 -9.23 -4.82
C ASN A 36 -8.65 -9.35 -4.05
N ASP A 37 -8.61 -9.75 -2.78
CA ASP A 37 -9.80 -9.97 -1.95
C ASP A 37 -10.35 -8.64 -1.40
N TYR A 38 -9.46 -7.75 -0.97
CA TYR A 38 -9.79 -6.42 -0.50
C TYR A 38 -8.57 -5.51 -0.63
N LEU A 39 -8.79 -4.20 -0.78
CA LEU A 39 -7.73 -3.21 -0.68
C LEU A 39 -7.74 -2.59 0.72
N ARG A 40 -6.71 -2.88 1.52
CA ARG A 40 -6.46 -2.20 2.80
C ARG A 40 -5.11 -1.50 2.73
N TYR A 41 -5.08 -0.20 2.91
CA TYR A 41 -3.84 0.58 2.95
C TYR A 41 -3.88 1.65 4.04
N GLY A 42 -2.72 2.18 4.39
CA GLY A 42 -2.61 3.25 5.38
C GLY A 42 -1.17 3.66 5.62
N GLY A 43 -0.98 4.60 6.53
CA GLY A 43 0.30 5.13 6.96
C GLY A 43 0.08 6.31 7.91
N MET A 44 1.17 6.88 8.44
CA MET A 44 1.14 8.00 9.38
C MET A 44 0.46 9.24 8.79
N ASN A 45 0.68 9.52 7.51
CA ASN A 45 0.01 10.58 6.77
C ASN A 45 -0.60 10.05 5.48
N MET A 46 -1.93 10.03 5.43
CA MET A 46 -2.70 9.57 4.27
C MET A 46 -2.46 10.42 3.01
N ASN A 47 -2.08 11.69 3.15
CA ASN A 47 -1.77 12.56 2.01
C ASN A 47 -0.45 12.19 1.31
N LEU A 48 0.36 11.33 1.93
CA LEU A 48 1.62 10.83 1.37
C LEU A 48 1.45 9.43 0.76
N ILE A 49 0.23 9.02 0.46
CA ILE A 49 -0.08 7.71 -0.14
C ILE A 49 -0.82 7.94 -1.44
N GLU A 50 -0.28 7.39 -2.52
CA GLU A 50 -0.92 7.37 -3.84
C GLU A 50 -1.37 5.94 -4.13
N VAL A 51 -2.66 5.74 -4.36
CA VAL A 51 -3.21 4.44 -4.77
C VAL A 51 -2.99 4.27 -6.27
N LEU A 52 -2.31 3.18 -6.67
CA LEU A 52 -1.91 2.94 -8.06
C LEU A 52 -2.83 1.96 -8.81
N GLY A 53 -3.71 1.25 -8.10
CA GLY A 53 -4.65 0.33 -8.74
C GLY A 53 -5.64 -0.28 -7.76
N GLU A 54 -6.89 -0.34 -8.20
CA GLU A 54 -8.01 -1.04 -7.55
C GLU A 54 -8.63 -2.13 -8.44
N GLU A 55 -8.19 -2.28 -9.69
CA GLU A 55 -8.90 -3.11 -10.66
C GLU A 55 -8.33 -4.54 -10.80
N GLU A 56 -9.23 -5.43 -11.26
CA GLU A 56 -9.26 -6.91 -11.19
C GLU A 56 -7.95 -7.64 -11.54
#